data_AF-A0A4V1UIY4-F1
#
_entry.id   AF-A0A4V1UIY4-F1
#
_cell.length_a   1.000
_cell.length_b   1.000
_cell.length_c   1.000
_cell.angle_alpha   90.00
_cell.angle_beta   90.00
_cell.angle_gamma   90.00
#
_symmetry.space_group_name_H-M   'P 1'
#
loop_
_entity.id
_entity.type
_entity.pdbx_description
1 polymer ?
#
loop_
_entity_poly.entity_id
_entity_poly.type
_entity_poly.pdbx_seq_one_letter_code
_entity_poly.pdbx_strand_id
1 'polypeptide(L)'
;MDSVDRKLFLGGRLKRLRRDLALTQTAMAGDLGVSPSYLNHIERNQRPVSAQLLLRLAETYDVDLRELNRPAGQAGEAELAEVFADPVFLGLAVPRHEILQMADEAPGAADALLRLYRAFADARTRERNRLGEGSDASDDTPTERVREAIQARQNHFPDLDLLGEALYAELHRNATGETTEALARARLSERHNLAVKVMPAEVMVEWTRRFDP
;
A
#
# COMPACT_ATOMS: atom_id res chain seq x y z
N MET A 1 -21.41 3.23 31.61
CA MET A 1 -20.18 4.04 31.56
C MET A 1 -19.02 3.04 31.47
N ASP A 2 -18.86 2.42 30.30
CA ASP A 2 -17.79 1.44 30.08
C ASP A 2 -16.56 2.17 29.57
N SER A 3 -15.67 2.56 30.48
CA SER A 3 -14.31 2.89 30.12
C SER A 3 -13.61 1.59 29.76
N VAL A 4 -13.68 1.19 28.50
CA VAL A 4 -12.82 0.13 27.96
C VAL A 4 -11.40 0.53 28.31
N ASP A 5 -10.74 -0.29 29.13
CA ASP A 5 -9.38 -0.09 29.61
C ASP A 5 -8.44 -0.10 28.40
N ARG A 6 -8.24 1.09 27.82
CA ARG A 6 -7.54 1.27 26.55
C ARG A 6 -6.06 1.05 26.83
N LYS A 7 -5.56 -0.12 26.44
CA LYS A 7 -4.14 -0.46 26.45
C LYS A 7 -3.33 0.65 25.78
N LEU A 8 -2.51 1.35 26.56
CA LEU A 8 -1.65 2.44 26.11
C LEU A 8 -0.29 1.88 25.69
N PHE A 9 0.05 2.04 24.41
CA PHE A 9 1.36 1.70 23.86
C PHE A 9 2.11 2.99 23.56
N LEU A 10 3.14 3.28 24.36
CA LEU A 10 3.93 4.54 24.29
C LEU A 10 5.43 4.26 24.12
N GLY A 11 5.82 3.08 23.64
CA GLY A 11 7.19 2.61 23.61
C GLY A 11 8.16 3.53 22.87
N GLY A 12 7.78 3.97 21.67
CA GLY A 12 8.58 4.92 20.88
C GLY A 12 8.79 6.26 21.59
N ARG A 13 7.77 6.74 22.32
CA ARG A 13 7.84 8.01 23.07
C ARG A 13 8.70 7.88 24.32
N LEU A 14 8.57 6.76 25.03
CA LEU A 14 9.42 6.45 26.18
C LEU A 14 10.90 6.31 25.78
N LYS A 15 11.16 5.62 24.67
CA LYS A 15 12.50 5.48 24.09
C LYS A 15 13.10 6.83 23.69
N ARG A 16 12.28 7.77 23.19
CA ARG A 16 12.71 9.13 22.87
C ARG A 16 13.03 9.93 24.13
N LEU A 17 12.12 10.00 25.09
CA LEU A 17 12.35 10.66 26.39
C LEU A 17 13.66 10.17 27.02
N ARG A 18 13.89 8.85 27.01
CA ARG A 18 15.13 8.28 27.53
C ARG A 18 16.38 8.78 26.79
N ARG A 19 16.32 8.88 25.46
CA ARG A 19 17.42 9.39 24.64
C ARG A 19 17.65 10.88 24.86
N ASP A 20 16.59 11.67 25.01
CA ASP A 20 16.65 13.11 25.26
C ASP A 20 17.28 13.40 26.64
N LEU A 21 17.02 12.53 27.62
CA LEU A 21 17.67 12.53 28.94
C LEU A 21 19.08 11.90 28.95
N ALA A 22 19.57 11.41 27.80
CA ALA A 22 20.86 10.70 27.67
C ALA A 22 21.02 9.47 28.59
N LEU A 23 19.93 8.77 28.91
CA LEU A 23 19.93 7.62 29.81
C LEU A 23 20.06 6.27 29.08
N THR A 24 20.72 5.31 29.73
CA THR A 24 20.65 3.89 29.32
C THR A 24 19.32 3.29 29.77
N GLN A 25 18.88 2.19 29.14
CA GLN A 25 17.67 1.47 29.59
C GLN A 25 17.81 1.03 31.05
N THR A 26 18.99 0.55 31.46
CA THR A 26 19.24 0.12 32.85
C THR A 26 19.13 1.27 33.83
N ALA A 27 19.68 2.45 33.49
CA ALA A 27 19.59 3.64 34.34
C ALA A 27 18.13 4.07 34.53
N MET A 28 17.40 4.29 33.42
CA MET A 28 16.00 4.68 33.49
C MET A 28 15.12 3.63 34.20
N ALA A 29 15.40 2.34 34.02
CA ALA A 29 14.68 1.29 34.72
C ALA A 29 14.91 1.35 36.23
N GLY A 30 16.15 1.64 36.66
CA GLY A 30 16.50 1.87 38.06
C GLY A 30 15.75 3.07 38.65
N ASP A 31 15.80 4.21 37.96
CA ASP A 31 15.10 5.44 38.38
C ASP A 31 13.59 5.22 38.52
N LEU A 32 13.00 4.47 37.60
CA LEU A 32 11.57 4.12 37.61
C LEU A 32 11.23 2.92 38.50
N GLY A 33 12.20 2.31 39.20
CA GLY A 33 11.98 1.15 40.08
C GLY A 33 11.37 -0.06 39.37
N VAL A 34 11.73 -0.32 38.11
CA VAL A 34 11.29 -1.46 37.30
C VAL A 34 12.49 -2.26 36.78
N SER A 35 12.26 -3.47 36.26
CA SER A 35 13.36 -4.23 35.67
C SER A 35 13.74 -3.69 34.28
N PRO A 36 15.04 -3.75 33.89
CA PRO A 36 15.46 -3.38 32.53
C PRO A 36 14.73 -4.16 31.43
N SER A 37 14.43 -5.45 31.67
CA SER A 37 13.64 -6.29 30.77
C SER A 37 12.21 -5.77 30.61
N TYR A 38 11.58 -5.31 31.70
CA TYR A 38 10.25 -4.71 31.63
C TYR A 38 10.27 -3.42 30.81
N LEU A 39 11.20 -2.50 31.09
CA LEU A 39 11.34 -1.26 30.32
C LEU A 39 11.57 -1.55 28.83
N ASN A 40 12.37 -2.57 28.52
CA ASN A 40 12.63 -3.00 27.16
C ASN A 40 11.38 -3.49 26.41
N HIS A 41 10.52 -4.27 27.07
CA HIS A 41 9.24 -4.70 26.49
C HIS A 41 8.28 -3.53 26.25
N ILE A 42 8.29 -2.54 27.15
CA ILE A 42 7.50 -1.32 26.98
C ILE A 42 8.02 -0.50 25.78
N GLU A 43 9.32 -0.26 25.67
CA GLU A 43 9.92 0.50 24.57
C GLU A 43 9.67 -0.12 23.19
N ARG A 44 9.49 -1.44 23.13
CA ARG A 44 9.16 -2.20 21.91
C ARG A 44 7.65 -2.38 21.68
N ASN A 45 6.79 -1.72 22.46
CA ASN A 45 5.34 -1.89 22.41
C ASN A 45 4.87 -3.36 22.58
N GLN A 46 5.68 -4.23 23.18
CA GLN A 46 5.31 -5.63 23.44
C GLN A 46 4.39 -5.77 24.65
N ARG A 47 4.45 -4.78 25.56
CA ARG A 47 3.54 -4.66 26.71
C ARG A 47 2.96 -3.25 26.76
N PRO A 48 1.68 -3.12 27.10
CA PRO A 48 1.11 -1.81 27.36
C PRO A 48 1.72 -1.20 28.63
N VAL A 49 1.82 0.12 28.63
CA VAL A 49 2.27 0.93 29.76
C VAL A 49 1.21 0.86 30.86
N SER A 50 1.62 0.55 32.09
CA SER A 50 0.72 0.56 33.24
C SER A 50 0.52 1.98 33.77
N ALA A 51 -0.63 2.24 34.41
CA ALA A 51 -0.87 3.51 35.10
C ALA A 51 0.22 3.82 36.15
N GLN A 52 0.71 2.78 36.85
CA GLN A 52 1.78 2.93 37.83
C GLN A 52 3.10 3.40 37.19
N LEU A 53 3.44 2.91 35.99
CA LEU A 53 4.63 3.36 35.27
C LEU A 53 4.47 4.82 34.79
N LEU A 54 3.27 5.22 34.36
CA LEU A 54 3.00 6.61 33.98
C LEU A 54 3.16 7.57 35.16
N LEU A 55 2.66 7.22 36.34
CA LEU A 55 2.83 8.02 37.56
C LEU A 55 4.31 8.21 37.89
N ARG A 56 5.09 7.11 37.85
CA ARG A 56 6.54 7.20 38.09
C ARG A 56 7.26 8.06 37.05
N LEU A 57 6.88 7.97 35.77
CA LEU A 57 7.45 8.82 34.73
C LEU A 57 7.19 10.31 34.99
N ALA A 58 5.97 10.66 35.39
CA ALA A 58 5.59 12.02 35.73
C ALA A 58 6.34 12.52 36.98
N GLU A 59 6.43 11.69 38.04
CA GLU A 59 7.10 12.06 39.29
C GLU A 59 8.63 12.15 39.16
N THR A 60 9.26 11.23 38.43
CA THR A 60 10.73 11.14 38.34
C THR A 60 11.33 12.10 37.32
N TYR A 61 10.64 12.37 36.21
CA TYR A 61 11.18 13.16 35.09
C TYR A 61 10.36 14.42 34.76
N ASP A 62 9.37 14.78 35.60
CA ASP A 62 8.47 15.94 35.41
C ASP A 62 7.80 15.96 34.02
N VAL A 63 7.39 14.80 33.54
CA VAL A 63 6.81 14.63 32.19
C VAL A 63 5.31 14.92 32.23
N ASP A 64 4.85 15.85 31.39
CA ASP A 64 3.43 16.03 31.14
C ASP A 64 2.87 14.82 30.37
N LEU A 65 2.00 14.04 31.02
CA LEU A 65 1.34 12.88 30.44
C LEU A 65 0.48 13.22 29.22
N ARG A 66 -0.02 14.45 29.11
CA ARG A 66 -0.76 14.92 27.93
C ARG A 66 0.17 15.08 26.73
N GLU A 67 1.39 15.57 26.94
CA GLU A 67 2.40 15.67 25.91
C GLU A 67 2.96 14.30 25.53
N LEU A 68 3.19 13.44 26.51
CA LEU A 68 3.58 12.06 26.27
C LEU A 68 2.50 11.27 25.51
N ASN A 69 1.23 11.66 25.62
CA ASN A 69 0.15 11.05 24.86
C ASN A 69 -0.11 11.69 23.48
N ARG A 70 0.53 12.84 23.16
CA ARG A 70 0.34 13.54 21.89
C ARG A 70 0.88 12.70 20.72
N PRO A 71 0.18 12.63 19.56
CA PRO A 71 0.69 11.98 18.35
C PRO A 71 2.08 12.53 18.00
N ALA A 72 3.02 11.65 17.71
CA ALA A 72 4.44 12.00 17.68
C ALA A 72 4.92 12.56 16.31
N GLY A 73 4.02 12.69 15.34
CA GLY A 73 4.25 13.23 14.00
C GLY A 73 2.92 13.46 13.30
N GLN A 74 2.93 14.15 12.16
CA GLN A 74 1.75 14.27 11.30
C GLN A 74 1.61 13.05 10.39
N ALA A 75 2.75 12.43 10.04
CA ALA A 75 2.83 11.26 9.19
C ALA A 75 2.00 10.09 9.71
N GLY A 76 0.87 9.86 9.06
CA GLY A 76 0.02 8.71 9.30
C GLY A 76 0.54 7.46 8.58
N GLU A 77 0.13 6.28 9.07
CA GLU A 77 0.37 5.01 8.38
C GLU A 77 -0.11 5.05 6.92
N ALA A 78 -1.32 5.59 6.70
CA ALA A 78 -1.94 5.65 5.38
C ALA A 78 -1.12 6.49 4.40
N GLU A 79 -0.61 7.66 4.84
CA GLU A 79 0.20 8.54 4.00
C GLU A 79 1.54 7.90 3.65
N LEU A 80 2.20 7.24 4.60
CA LEU A 80 3.45 6.53 4.34
C LEU A 80 3.23 5.32 3.42
N ALA A 81 2.14 4.57 3.62
CA ALA A 81 1.78 3.44 2.76
C ALA A 81 1.50 3.88 1.32
N GLU A 82 0.85 5.03 1.13
CA GLU A 82 0.67 5.63 -0.19
C GLU A 82 2.01 6.00 -0.83
N VAL A 83 2.93 6.61 -0.08
CA VAL A 83 4.27 6.94 -0.59
C VAL A 83 5.03 5.69 -1.02
N PHE A 84 5.07 4.64 -0.18
CA PHE A 84 5.80 3.42 -0.49
C PHE A 84 5.15 2.57 -1.61
N ALA A 85 3.90 2.87 -1.99
CA ALA A 85 3.25 2.25 -3.14
C ALA A 85 3.61 2.91 -4.49
N ASP A 86 4.27 4.07 -4.51
CA ASP A 86 4.68 4.73 -5.77
C ASP A 86 5.72 3.87 -6.51
N PRO A 87 5.60 3.72 -7.85
CA PRO A 87 6.53 2.93 -8.66
C PRO A 87 8.02 3.31 -8.54
N VAL A 88 8.34 4.52 -8.07
CA VAL A 88 9.74 4.92 -7.79
C VAL A 88 10.43 3.99 -6.78
N PHE A 89 9.65 3.26 -5.96
CA PHE A 89 10.13 2.30 -4.97
C PHE A 89 10.06 0.84 -5.45
N LEU A 90 9.85 0.57 -6.75
CA LEU A 90 9.88 -0.80 -7.28
C LEU A 90 11.22 -1.48 -6.95
N GLY A 91 11.13 -2.67 -6.34
CA GLY A 91 12.28 -3.43 -5.83
C GLY A 91 12.63 -3.15 -4.37
N LEU A 92 12.00 -2.17 -3.72
CA LEU A 92 12.17 -1.83 -2.30
C LEU A 92 10.85 -2.02 -1.55
N ALA A 93 10.38 -3.26 -1.46
CA ALA A 93 9.13 -3.57 -0.76
C ALA A 93 9.25 -3.27 0.75
N VAL A 94 8.45 -2.32 1.25
CA VAL A 94 8.36 -2.01 2.67
C VAL A 94 7.06 -2.59 3.24
N PRO A 95 7.11 -3.65 4.06
CA PRO A 95 5.91 -4.26 4.60
C PRO A 95 5.22 -3.35 5.62
N ARG A 96 3.89 -3.49 5.74
CA ARG A 96 3.04 -2.64 6.60
C ARG A 96 3.54 -2.48 8.05
N HIS A 97 4.10 -3.53 8.64
CA HIS A 97 4.60 -3.48 10.02
C HIS A 97 5.83 -2.58 10.16
N GLU A 98 6.68 -2.48 9.13
CA GLU A 98 7.83 -1.55 9.12
C GLU A 98 7.36 -0.10 8.95
N ILE A 99 6.32 0.13 8.14
CA ILE A 99 5.70 1.45 7.99
C ILE A 99 5.15 1.95 9.33
N LEU A 100 4.40 1.09 10.03
CA LEU A 100 3.90 1.37 11.38
C LEU A 100 5.04 1.65 12.36
N GLN A 101 6.09 0.82 12.33
CA GLN A 101 7.26 1.01 13.18
C GLN A 101 7.97 2.33 12.90
N MET A 102 8.08 2.75 11.63
CA MET A 102 8.68 4.03 11.24
C MET A 102 7.87 5.21 11.80
N ALA A 103 6.54 5.17 11.65
CA ALA A 103 5.66 6.20 12.19
C ALA A 103 5.77 6.33 13.72
N ASP A 104 5.89 5.20 14.43
CA ASP A 104 5.93 5.17 15.90
C ASP A 104 7.32 5.46 16.48
N GLU A 105 8.37 4.83 15.95
CA GLU A 105 9.73 4.92 16.50
C GLU A 105 10.51 6.12 15.96
N ALA A 106 10.24 6.55 14.72
CA ALA A 106 10.99 7.60 14.04
C ALA A 106 10.07 8.59 13.28
N PRO A 107 9.06 9.20 13.95
CA PRO A 107 8.11 10.09 13.28
C PRO A 107 8.75 11.31 12.63
N GLY A 108 9.85 11.86 13.19
CA GLY A 108 10.58 12.95 12.55
C GLY A 108 11.20 12.53 11.20
N ALA A 109 11.63 11.27 11.07
CA ALA A 109 12.09 10.73 9.79
C ALA A 109 10.93 10.46 8.84
N ALA A 110 9.80 9.96 9.35
CA ALA A 110 8.57 9.77 8.59
C ALA A 110 8.05 11.11 8.01
N ASP A 111 7.96 12.16 8.84
CA ASP A 111 7.56 13.50 8.43
C ASP A 111 8.52 14.09 7.39
N ALA A 112 9.84 13.91 7.58
CA ALA A 112 10.85 14.36 6.62
C ALA A 112 10.71 13.65 5.26
N LEU A 113 10.46 12.33 5.27
CA LEU A 113 10.21 11.55 4.06
C LEU A 113 8.95 12.04 3.33
N LEU A 114 7.83 12.21 4.05
CA LEU A 114 6.60 12.73 3.45
C LEU A 114 6.81 14.12 2.85
N ARG A 115 7.54 15.01 3.55
CA ARG A 115 7.87 16.35 3.04
C ARG A 115 8.71 16.28 1.77
N LEU A 116 9.72 15.41 1.75
CA LEU A 116 10.57 15.19 0.57
C LEU A 116 9.75 14.65 -0.60
N TYR A 117 8.91 13.65 -0.36
CA TYR A 117 8.10 13.03 -1.39
C TYR A 117 7.07 14.01 -1.98
N ARG A 118 6.40 14.82 -1.16
CA ARG A 118 5.50 15.88 -1.63
C ARG A 118 6.23 16.86 -2.55
N ALA A 119 7.42 17.32 -2.17
CA ALA A 119 8.23 18.20 -3.01
C ALA A 119 8.65 17.53 -4.33
N PHE A 120 8.99 16.24 -4.30
CA PHE A 120 9.30 15.45 -5.49
C PHE A 120 8.08 15.28 -6.41
N ALA A 121 6.92 14.91 -5.87
CA ALA A 121 5.68 14.74 -6.62
C ALA A 121 5.20 16.05 -7.25
N ASP A 122 5.32 17.17 -6.53
CA ASP A 122 5.06 18.51 -7.04
C ASP A 122 5.99 18.86 -8.19
N ALA A 123 7.30 18.63 -8.03
CA ALA A 123 8.28 18.88 -9.08
C ALA A 123 8.01 18.04 -10.34
N ARG A 124 7.73 16.75 -10.17
CA ARG A 124 7.35 15.83 -11.25
C ARG A 124 6.07 16.28 -11.97
N THR A 125 5.08 16.77 -11.22
CA THR A 125 3.83 17.30 -11.78
C THR A 125 4.07 18.58 -12.55
N ARG A 126 4.87 19.52 -12.02
CA ARG A 126 5.25 20.75 -12.73
C ARG A 126 6.03 20.45 -14.00
N GLU A 127 6.94 19.50 -13.95
CA GLU A 127 7.71 19.09 -15.13
C GLU A 127 6.82 18.44 -16.18
N ARG A 128 5.92 17.52 -15.78
CA ARG A 128 4.90 16.98 -16.69
C ARG A 128 4.02 18.07 -17.29
N ASN A 129 3.62 19.07 -16.52
CA ASN A 129 2.81 20.17 -17.04
C ASN A 129 3.59 21.08 -18.01
N ARG A 130 4.88 21.33 -17.74
CA ARG A 130 5.78 22.06 -18.66
C ARG A 130 6.02 21.28 -19.96
N LEU A 131 6.24 19.98 -19.85
CA LEU A 131 6.39 19.09 -21.00
C LEU A 131 5.06 18.93 -21.75
N GLY A 132 3.92 18.93 -21.05
CA GLY A 132 2.58 18.93 -21.65
C GLY A 132 2.23 20.21 -22.40
N GLU A 133 2.86 21.34 -22.08
CA GLU A 133 2.79 22.58 -22.89
C GLU A 133 3.82 22.61 -24.05
N GLY A 134 4.68 21.59 -24.20
CA GLY A 134 5.82 21.64 -25.13
C GLY A 134 6.30 20.35 -25.80
N SER A 135 5.64 19.19 -25.68
CA SER A 135 6.16 17.92 -26.23
C SER A 135 5.18 17.17 -27.13
N ASP A 136 5.19 17.54 -28.41
CA ASP A 136 4.62 16.78 -29.54
C ASP A 136 5.46 15.52 -29.90
N ALA A 137 6.28 15.00 -28.98
CA ALA A 137 7.33 14.01 -29.27
C ALA A 137 7.33 12.75 -28.39
N SER A 138 6.50 12.66 -27.35
CA SER A 138 6.33 11.43 -26.56
C SER A 138 4.96 10.74 -26.72
N ASP A 139 3.99 11.40 -27.36
CA ASP A 139 2.66 10.83 -27.65
C ASP A 139 2.63 9.92 -28.90
N ASP A 140 3.70 9.87 -29.72
CA ASP A 140 3.72 9.07 -30.96
C ASP A 140 4.33 7.67 -30.77
N THR A 141 4.09 7.02 -29.63
CA THR A 141 4.29 5.56 -29.61
C THR A 141 3.06 4.91 -30.29
N PRO A 142 3.25 3.92 -31.18
CA PRO A 142 2.12 3.22 -31.81
C PRO A 142 1.13 2.65 -30.78
N THR A 143 1.61 2.26 -29.61
CA THR A 143 0.79 1.72 -28.52
C THR A 143 -0.10 2.78 -27.86
N GLU A 144 0.42 3.97 -27.55
CA GLU A 144 -0.40 5.05 -26.98
C GLU A 144 -1.43 5.56 -27.98
N ARG A 145 -1.07 5.70 -29.27
CA ARG A 145 -2.04 6.07 -30.33
C ARG A 145 -3.20 5.09 -30.46
N VAL A 146 -2.92 3.78 -30.37
CA VAL A 146 -3.96 2.76 -30.36
C VAL A 146 -4.82 2.85 -29.10
N ARG A 147 -4.18 3.06 -27.93
CA ARG A 147 -4.89 3.19 -26.66
C ARG A 147 -5.83 4.40 -26.66
N GLU A 148 -5.36 5.56 -27.09
CA GLU A 148 -6.17 6.77 -27.24
C GLU A 148 -7.31 6.55 -28.23
N ALA A 149 -7.05 5.93 -29.38
CA ALA A 149 -8.09 5.64 -30.37
C ALA A 149 -9.20 4.71 -29.82
N ILE A 150 -8.85 3.75 -28.95
CA ILE A 150 -9.82 2.88 -28.26
C ILE A 150 -10.58 3.66 -27.18
N GLN A 151 -9.88 4.44 -26.36
CA GLN A 151 -10.48 5.22 -25.27
C GLN A 151 -11.40 6.34 -25.77
N ALA A 152 -11.03 7.02 -26.85
CA ALA A 152 -11.85 8.04 -27.51
C ALA A 152 -13.19 7.48 -28.00
N ARG A 153 -13.23 6.18 -28.32
CA ARG A 153 -14.44 5.44 -28.69
C ARG A 153 -15.14 4.80 -27.50
N GLN A 154 -14.65 5.03 -26.27
CA GLN A 154 -15.15 4.42 -25.04
C GLN A 154 -15.24 2.89 -25.13
N ASN A 155 -14.30 2.27 -25.85
CA ASN A 155 -14.29 0.84 -26.12
C ASN A 155 -15.56 0.31 -26.85
N HIS A 156 -16.24 1.17 -27.61
CA HIS A 156 -17.41 0.82 -28.42
C HIS A 156 -17.10 0.91 -29.91
N PHE A 157 -17.33 -0.19 -30.62
CA PHE A 157 -17.03 -0.38 -32.03
C PHE A 157 -18.24 -1.06 -32.69
N PRO A 158 -19.18 -0.28 -33.28
CA PRO A 158 -20.50 -0.77 -33.69
C PRO A 158 -20.47 -2.08 -34.50
N ASP A 159 -19.56 -2.19 -35.48
CA ASP A 159 -19.46 -3.38 -36.31
C ASP A 159 -19.01 -4.62 -35.50
N LEU A 160 -18.07 -4.46 -34.56
CA LEU A 160 -17.58 -5.54 -33.70
C LEU A 160 -18.60 -5.90 -32.63
N ASP A 161 -19.28 -4.91 -32.06
CA ASP A 161 -20.32 -5.10 -31.06
C ASP A 161 -21.51 -5.88 -31.67
N LEU A 162 -21.98 -5.49 -32.86
CA LEU A 162 -23.03 -6.22 -33.59
C LEU A 162 -22.63 -7.67 -33.91
N LEU A 163 -21.38 -7.89 -34.33
CA LEU A 163 -20.86 -9.25 -34.56
C LEU A 163 -20.79 -10.04 -33.25
N GLY A 164 -20.40 -9.40 -32.16
CA GLY A 164 -20.36 -9.99 -30.82
C GLY A 164 -21.74 -10.40 -30.33
N GLU A 165 -22.74 -9.53 -30.47
CA GLU A 165 -24.14 -9.80 -30.12
C GLU A 165 -24.72 -10.95 -30.96
N ALA A 166 -24.47 -10.94 -32.27
CA ALA A 166 -24.91 -12.02 -33.16
C ALA A 166 -24.27 -13.36 -32.80
N LEU A 167 -22.96 -13.37 -32.51
CA LEU A 167 -22.24 -14.57 -32.07
C LEU A 167 -22.75 -15.07 -30.72
N TYR A 168 -22.99 -14.15 -29.77
CA TYR A 168 -23.55 -14.48 -28.47
C TYR A 168 -24.92 -15.14 -28.61
N ALA A 169 -25.82 -14.54 -29.39
CA ALA A 169 -27.13 -15.11 -29.67
C ALA A 169 -27.00 -16.50 -30.32
N GLU A 170 -26.13 -16.65 -31.33
CA GLU A 170 -25.88 -17.94 -31.99
C GLU A 170 -25.44 -19.04 -31.01
N LEU A 171 -24.48 -18.73 -30.12
CA LEU A 171 -23.97 -19.68 -29.13
C LEU A 171 -25.05 -20.13 -28.14
N HIS A 172 -25.92 -19.21 -27.72
CA HIS A 172 -26.93 -19.48 -26.69
C HIS A 172 -28.28 -19.95 -27.24
N ARG A 173 -28.47 -20.02 -28.58
CA ARG A 173 -29.74 -20.43 -29.21
C ARG A 173 -30.32 -21.73 -28.64
N ASN A 174 -29.48 -22.72 -28.37
CA ASN A 174 -29.89 -24.06 -27.93
C ASN A 174 -29.24 -24.50 -26.60
N ALA A 175 -28.53 -23.59 -25.93
CA ALA A 175 -27.74 -23.90 -24.74
C ALA A 175 -28.28 -23.15 -23.52
N THR A 176 -29.16 -23.81 -22.78
CA THR A 176 -29.72 -23.28 -21.54
C THR A 176 -28.88 -23.69 -20.34
N GLY A 177 -28.33 -22.73 -19.61
CA GLY A 177 -27.60 -22.96 -18.35
C GLY A 177 -26.10 -23.20 -18.50
N GLU A 178 -25.57 -23.26 -19.72
CA GLU A 178 -24.13 -23.31 -19.97
C GLU A 178 -23.52 -21.91 -19.92
N THR A 179 -22.25 -21.83 -19.49
CA THR A 179 -21.51 -20.57 -19.49
C THR A 179 -21.06 -20.22 -20.91
N THR A 180 -21.00 -18.92 -21.22
CA THR A 180 -20.50 -18.44 -22.52
C THR A 180 -19.09 -18.94 -22.83
N GLU A 181 -18.25 -19.12 -21.81
CA GLU A 181 -16.91 -19.70 -21.97
C GLU A 181 -16.97 -21.16 -22.47
N ALA A 182 -17.82 -22.00 -21.88
CA ALA A 182 -17.98 -23.39 -22.28
C ALA A 182 -18.44 -23.50 -23.74
N LEU A 183 -19.43 -22.69 -24.12
CA LEU A 183 -19.97 -22.63 -25.49
C LEU A 183 -18.93 -22.13 -26.50
N ALA A 184 -18.12 -21.13 -26.13
CA ALA A 184 -17.04 -20.65 -26.98
C ALA A 184 -15.96 -21.71 -27.19
N ARG A 185 -15.58 -22.46 -26.14
CA ARG A 185 -14.62 -23.59 -26.24
C ARG A 185 -15.15 -24.70 -27.13
N ALA A 186 -16.42 -25.09 -26.98
CA ALA A 186 -17.06 -26.10 -27.80
C ALA A 186 -17.05 -25.69 -29.28
N ARG A 187 -17.45 -24.46 -29.60
CA ARG A 187 -17.41 -23.95 -30.98
C ARG A 187 -16.02 -23.90 -31.58
N LEU A 188 -15.01 -23.48 -30.81
CA LEU A 188 -13.61 -23.47 -31.27
C LEU A 188 -13.12 -24.88 -31.59
N SER A 189 -13.50 -25.86 -30.76
CA SER A 189 -13.19 -27.28 -30.99
C SER A 189 -13.90 -27.80 -32.25
N GLU A 190 -15.22 -27.60 -32.36
CA GLU A 190 -16.03 -28.15 -33.46
C GLU A 190 -15.72 -27.52 -34.82
N ARG A 191 -15.59 -26.19 -34.86
CA ARG A 191 -15.47 -25.44 -36.13
C ARG A 191 -14.02 -25.23 -36.56
N HIS A 192 -13.10 -25.20 -35.61
CA HIS A 192 -11.71 -24.83 -35.86
C HIS A 192 -10.68 -25.88 -35.39
N ASN A 193 -11.13 -26.99 -34.78
CA ASN A 193 -10.25 -28.02 -34.21
C ASN A 193 -9.26 -27.45 -33.18
N LEU A 194 -9.68 -26.43 -32.42
CA LEU A 194 -8.87 -25.74 -31.43
C LEU A 194 -9.29 -26.11 -30.01
N ALA A 195 -8.35 -26.67 -29.24
CA ALA A 195 -8.53 -26.95 -27.82
C ALA A 195 -7.97 -25.80 -26.97
N VAL A 196 -8.79 -25.23 -26.09
CA VAL A 196 -8.40 -24.16 -25.16
C VAL A 196 -8.23 -24.75 -23.75
N LYS A 197 -7.22 -24.31 -22.99
CA LYS A 197 -7.01 -24.65 -21.57
C LYS A 197 -6.64 -23.38 -20.79
N VAL A 198 -7.26 -23.15 -19.63
CA VAL A 198 -6.78 -22.12 -18.68
C VAL A 198 -5.66 -22.74 -17.86
N MET A 199 -4.52 -22.07 -17.79
CA MET A 199 -3.37 -22.51 -17.01
C MET A 199 -3.08 -21.49 -15.88
N PRO A 200 -2.54 -21.93 -14.73
CA PRO A 200 -2.10 -21.01 -13.68
C PRO A 200 -1.08 -19.98 -14.19
N ALA A 201 -1.09 -18.77 -13.62
CA ALA A 201 -0.17 -17.70 -14.00
C ALA A 201 1.30 -18.11 -13.89
N GLU A 202 1.63 -18.93 -12.90
CA GLU A 202 2.97 -19.51 -12.66
C GLU A 202 3.47 -20.39 -13.82
N VAL A 203 2.56 -21.04 -14.55
CA VAL A 203 2.90 -21.88 -15.72
C VAL A 203 3.00 -21.03 -16.99
N MET A 204 2.22 -19.95 -17.04
CA MET A 204 2.14 -19.07 -18.20
C MET A 204 3.32 -18.08 -18.26
N VAL A 205 3.89 -17.70 -17.11
CA VAL A 205 5.08 -16.85 -16.91
C VAL A 205 5.07 -15.58 -17.76
N GLU A 206 5.55 -15.63 -19.00
CA GLU A 206 5.66 -14.49 -19.93
C GLU A 206 4.48 -14.37 -20.90
N TRP A 207 3.63 -15.40 -20.97
CA TRP A 207 2.57 -15.51 -21.97
C TRP A 207 1.21 -15.26 -21.34
N THR A 208 0.43 -14.31 -21.86
CA THR A 208 -1.00 -14.19 -21.49
C THR A 208 -1.88 -15.15 -22.30
N ARG A 209 -1.37 -15.63 -23.43
CA ARG A 209 -1.99 -16.60 -24.35
C ARG A 209 -0.89 -17.26 -25.17
N ARG A 210 -0.99 -18.57 -25.39
CA ARG A 210 -0.05 -19.34 -26.23
C ARG A 210 -0.86 -20.26 -27.14
N PHE A 211 -0.57 -20.20 -28.44
CA PHE A 211 -1.10 -21.14 -29.42
C PHE A 211 -0.06 -22.23 -29.67
N ASP A 212 -0.49 -23.48 -29.61
CA ASP A 212 0.33 -24.64 -29.95
C ASP A 212 -0.27 -25.24 -31.23
N PRO A 213 0.41 -25.07 -32.39
CA PRO A 213 -0.11 -25.47 -33.70
C PRO A 213 -0.14 -26.99 -33.93
#